data_AF-A0A5N5TNN9-F1
#
_entry.id   AF-A0A5N5TNN9-F1
#
_cell.length_a   1.000
_cell.length_b   1.000
_cell.length_c   1.000
_cell.angle_alpha   90.00
_cell.angle_beta   90.00
_cell.angle_gamma   90.00
#
_symmetry.space_group_name_H-M   'P 1'
#
loop_
_entity.id
_entity.type
_entity.pdbx_description
1 polymer ?
#
loop_
_entity_poly.entity_id
_entity_poly.type
_entity_poly.pdbx_seq_one_letter_code
_entity_poly.pdbx_strand_id
1 'polypeptide(L)'
;QSAVTVKEKKIIDLLLDSKSQRAGSLDKEYVHSLYSKGLIYLHVPIEDNDCLAVPPLEGFVMNRVLGDYLENLMYKIFVSIDEHTCVNEVLREYAKL
;
A
#
# COMPACT_ATOMS: atom_id res chain seq x y z
N GLN A 1 25.57 13.46 4.91
CA GLN A 1 25.62 11.99 4.91
C GLN A 1 25.02 11.51 6.22
N SER A 2 23.79 11.00 6.25
CA SER A 2 23.17 10.55 7.49
C SER A 2 23.76 9.19 7.89
N ALA A 3 24.60 9.18 8.92
CA ALA A 3 25.16 7.94 9.45
C ALA A 3 24.04 7.01 9.96
N VAL A 4 24.26 5.70 9.82
CA VAL A 4 23.38 4.67 10.39
C VAL A 4 23.80 4.45 11.86
N THR A 5 22.84 4.53 12.77
CA THR A 5 23.08 4.32 14.20
C THR A 5 23.31 2.84 14.51
N VAL A 6 23.90 2.53 15.67
CA VAL A 6 24.13 1.14 16.11
C VAL A 6 22.81 0.35 16.21
N LYS A 7 21.73 1.00 16.61
CA LYS A 7 20.40 0.36 16.72
C LYS A 7 19.78 0.08 15.36
N GLU A 8 19.86 1.03 14.44
CA GLU A 8 19.44 0.82 13.05
C GLU A 8 20.21 -0.32 12.39
N LYS A 9 21.53 -0.39 12.62
CA LYS A 9 22.36 -1.47 12.11
C LYS A 9 21.92 -2.84 12.64
N LYS A 10 21.62 -2.94 13.95
CA LYS A 10 21.08 -4.19 14.53
C LYS A 10 19.77 -4.63 13.88
N ILE A 11 18.90 -3.70 13.50
CA ILE A 11 17.65 -4.02 12.80
C ILE A 11 17.95 -4.49 11.39
N ILE A 12 18.89 -3.85 10.68
CA ILE A 12 19.33 -4.31 9.35
C ILE A 12 19.91 -5.73 9.45
N ASP A 13 20.82 -5.98 10.41
CA ASP A 13 21.41 -7.29 10.63
C ASP A 13 20.33 -8.35 10.90
N LEU A 14 19.34 -8.03 11.75
CA LEU A 14 18.19 -8.89 12.01
C LEU A 14 17.37 -9.22 10.75
N LEU A 15 17.13 -8.23 9.88
CA LEU A 15 16.39 -8.41 8.63
C LEU A 15 17.15 -9.27 7.62
N LEU A 16 18.48 -9.19 7.61
CA LEU A 16 19.35 -10.02 6.77
C LEU A 16 19.36 -11.48 7.26
N ASP A 17 19.44 -11.69 8.57
CA ASP A 17 19.51 -13.02 9.18
C ASP A 17 18.15 -13.75 9.17
N SER A 18 17.07 -13.02 9.48
CA SER A 18 15.75 -13.58 9.78
C SER A 18 14.74 -13.44 8.63
N LYS A 19 15.20 -12.99 7.44
CA LYS A 19 14.35 -12.56 6.32
C LYS A 19 13.37 -11.45 6.72
N SER A 20 12.35 -11.20 5.90
CA SER A 20 11.29 -10.21 6.12
C SER A 20 10.66 -10.33 7.51
N GLN A 21 10.60 -9.21 8.24
CA GLN A 21 9.95 -9.13 9.55
C GLN A 21 8.70 -8.25 9.48
N ARG A 22 7.74 -8.50 10.38
CA ARG A 22 6.55 -7.65 10.51
C ARG A 22 6.99 -6.28 11.04
N ALA A 23 6.71 -5.21 10.30
CA ALA A 23 7.12 -3.86 10.71
C ALA A 23 6.61 -3.46 12.10
N GLY A 24 5.41 -3.95 12.49
CA GLY A 24 4.81 -3.68 13.80
C GLY A 24 5.51 -4.36 14.99
N SER A 25 6.42 -5.31 14.78
CA SER A 25 7.23 -5.90 15.87
C SER A 25 8.57 -5.20 16.09
N LEU A 26 8.90 -4.21 15.25
CA LEU A 26 10.12 -3.42 15.33
C LEU A 26 9.81 -2.03 15.92
N ASP A 27 10.85 -1.36 16.42
CA ASP A 27 10.71 0.00 16.93
C ASP A 27 10.39 0.99 15.79
N LYS A 28 9.25 1.68 15.94
CA LYS A 28 8.71 2.63 14.95
C LYS A 28 9.73 3.68 14.54
N GLU A 29 10.50 4.25 15.48
CA GLU A 29 11.40 5.34 15.18
C GLU A 29 12.51 4.91 14.21
N TYR A 30 13.09 3.73 14.46
CA TYR A 30 14.16 3.19 13.61
C TYR A 30 13.61 2.68 12.28
N VAL A 31 12.42 2.07 12.24
CA VAL A 31 11.78 1.65 10.98
C VAL A 31 11.53 2.87 10.08
N HIS A 32 10.97 3.95 10.62
CA HIS A 32 10.74 5.18 9.85
C HIS A 32 12.05 5.82 9.35
N SER A 33 13.07 5.88 10.20
CA SER A 33 14.38 6.41 9.83
C SER A 33 15.06 5.57 8.74
N LEU A 34 15.03 4.25 8.86
CA LEU A 34 15.58 3.34 7.85
C LEU A 34 14.82 3.44 6.51
N TYR A 35 13.49 3.55 6.57
CA TYR A 35 12.66 3.71 5.39
C TYR A 35 12.94 5.05 4.68
N SER A 36 13.03 6.15 5.42
CA SER A 36 13.34 7.47 4.85
C SER A 36 14.77 7.58 4.30
N LYS A 37 15.71 6.75 4.79
CA LYS A 37 17.05 6.58 4.22
C LYS A 37 17.09 5.65 3.00
N GLY A 38 15.99 4.97 2.66
CA GLY A 38 15.94 4.00 1.55
C GLY A 38 16.68 2.69 1.81
N LEU A 39 16.91 2.34 3.09
CA LEU A 39 17.67 1.15 3.48
C LEU A 39 16.78 -0.09 3.66
N ILE A 40 15.48 0.11 3.81
CA ILE A 40 14.48 -0.95 3.88
C ILE A 40 13.28 -0.59 3.00
N TYR A 41 12.55 -1.60 2.55
CA TYR A 41 11.26 -1.46 1.91
C TYR A 41 10.18 -2.14 2.76
N LEU A 42 8.96 -1.61 2.71
CA LEU A 42 7.81 -2.22 3.35
C LEU A 42 6.96 -2.88 2.27
N HIS A 43 6.77 -4.19 2.39
CA HIS A 43 5.79 -4.91 1.60
C HIS A 43 4.47 -4.92 2.36
N VAL A 44 3.41 -4.41 1.75
CA VAL A 44 2.04 -4.54 2.24
C VAL A 44 1.37 -5.60 1.38
N PRO A 45 1.25 -6.85 1.86
CA PRO A 45 0.55 -7.88 1.11
C PRO A 45 -0.91 -7.47 0.94
N ILE A 46 -1.46 -7.73 -0.25
CA ILE A 46 -2.89 -7.61 -0.54
C ILE A 46 -3.40 -9.02 -0.75
N GLU A 47 -4.33 -9.45 0.09
CA GLU A 47 -4.98 -10.76 0.01
C GLU A 47 -6.32 -10.65 -0.72
N ASP A 48 -6.79 -11.77 -1.28
CA ASP A 48 -8.03 -11.85 -2.05
C ASP A 48 -9.27 -11.39 -1.27
N ASN A 49 -9.23 -11.55 0.06
CA ASN A 49 -10.33 -11.21 0.97
C ASN A 49 -10.17 -9.82 1.61
N ASP A 50 -9.16 -9.05 1.22
CA ASP A 50 -9.06 -7.66 1.66
C ASP A 50 -10.20 -6.85 1.04
N CYS A 51 -10.94 -6.11 1.87
CA CYS A 51 -12.01 -5.23 1.42
C CYS A 51 -11.44 -3.88 0.97
N LEU A 52 -11.93 -3.40 -0.17
CA LEU A 52 -11.69 -2.04 -0.63
C LEU A 52 -12.75 -1.13 -0.02
N ALA A 53 -12.33 -0.25 0.89
CA ALA A 53 -13.19 0.81 1.40
C ALA A 53 -12.77 2.15 0.79
N VAL A 54 -13.69 2.80 0.08
CA VAL A 54 -13.51 4.18 -0.36
C VAL A 54 -14.36 5.07 0.54
N PRO A 55 -13.75 6.03 1.26
CA PRO A 55 -14.50 6.98 2.07
C PRO A 55 -15.53 7.74 1.23
N PRO A 56 -16.62 8.23 1.84
CA PRO A 56 -17.62 9.02 1.14
C PRO A 56 -16.95 10.15 0.35
N LEU A 57 -17.31 10.26 -0.93
CA LEU A 57 -16.74 11.23 -1.87
C LEU A 57 -17.27 12.66 -1.65
N GLU A 58 -17.46 13.07 -0.40
CA GLU A 58 -17.95 14.40 -0.04
C GLU A 58 -16.96 15.48 -0.51
N GLY A 59 -17.39 16.32 -1.45
CA GLY A 59 -16.54 17.35 -2.05
C GLY A 59 -15.45 16.82 -2.98
N PHE A 60 -15.47 15.54 -3.36
CA PHE A 60 -14.52 14.98 -4.31
C PHE A 60 -14.79 15.53 -5.72
N VAL A 61 -13.79 16.22 -6.28
CA VAL A 61 -13.83 16.72 -7.66
C VAL A 61 -12.93 15.83 -8.51
N MET A 62 -13.53 14.98 -9.34
CA MET A 62 -12.78 14.27 -10.37
C MET A 62 -12.80 15.12 -11.65
N ASN A 63 -11.66 15.72 -11.97
CA ASN A 63 -11.50 16.45 -13.24
C ASN A 63 -11.51 15.43 -14.38
N ARG A 64 -12.31 15.66 -15.41
CA ARG A 64 -12.35 14.79 -16.58
C ARG A 64 -11.26 15.18 -17.56
N VAL A 65 -10.14 14.46 -17.58
CA VAL A 65 -9.07 14.63 -18.56
C VAL A 65 -9.29 13.64 -19.69
N LEU A 66 -9.61 14.15 -20.89
CA LEU A 66 -9.82 13.31 -22.07
C LEU A 66 -8.57 12.48 -22.37
N GLY A 67 -8.71 11.15 -22.37
CA GLY A 67 -7.67 10.21 -22.80
C GLY A 67 -6.88 9.53 -21.68
N ASP A 68 -7.15 9.81 -20.41
CA ASP A 68 -6.52 9.08 -19.30
C ASP A 68 -7.26 7.75 -19.02
N TYR A 69 -6.59 6.63 -19.30
CA TYR A 69 -7.13 5.30 -19.04
C TYR A 69 -7.24 4.99 -17.54
N LEU A 70 -6.36 5.56 -16.72
CA LEU A 70 -6.34 5.36 -15.28
C LEU A 70 -7.52 6.08 -14.62
N GLU A 71 -7.83 7.30 -15.07
CA GLU A 71 -9.04 8.03 -14.66
C GLU A 71 -10.31 7.22 -14.96
N ASN A 72 -10.44 6.69 -16.19
CA ASN A 72 -11.60 5.88 -16.57
C ASN A 72 -11.73 4.59 -15.74
N LEU A 73 -10.60 3.95 -15.39
CA LEU A 73 -10.60 2.77 -14.52
C LEU A 73 -11.01 3.14 -13.09
N MET A 74 -10.46 4.21 -12.52
CA MET A 74 -10.83 4.68 -11.18
C MET A 74 -12.31 5.07 -11.10
N TYR A 75 -12.85 5.71 -12.14
CA TYR A 75 -14.29 6.00 -12.22
C TYR A 75 -15.13 4.72 -12.14
N LYS A 76 -14.76 3.68 -12.91
CA LYS A 76 -15.49 2.40 -12.88
C LYS A 76 -15.42 1.77 -11.50
N ILE A 77 -14.23 1.75 -10.89
CA ILE A 77 -14.02 1.22 -9.54
C ILE A 77 -14.85 2.00 -8.51
N PHE A 78 -14.78 3.33 -8.48
CA PHE A 78 -15.50 4.14 -7.48
C PHE A 78 -17.02 4.09 -7.60
N VAL A 79 -17.55 3.86 -8.81
CA VAL A 79 -19.00 3.69 -9.01
C VAL A 79 -19.45 2.26 -8.72
N SER A 80 -18.56 1.26 -8.84
CA SER A 80 -18.92 -0.16 -8.72
C SER A 80 -18.69 -0.76 -7.34
N ILE A 81 -17.80 -0.20 -6.51
CA ILE A 81 -17.48 -0.75 -5.19
C ILE A 81 -18.45 -0.26 -4.11
N ASP A 82 -18.74 -1.16 -3.19
CA ASP A 82 -19.36 -0.88 -1.89
C ASP A 82 -18.30 -1.08 -0.78
N GLU A 83 -18.53 -0.60 0.44
CA GLU A 83 -17.58 -0.67 1.57
C GLU A 83 -17.16 -2.11 1.93
N HIS A 84 -17.88 -3.11 1.40
CA HIS A 84 -17.64 -4.53 1.62
C HIS A 84 -17.06 -5.27 0.40
N THR A 85 -16.75 -4.59 -0.70
CA THR A 85 -16.25 -5.26 -1.92
C THR A 85 -14.83 -5.76 -1.70
N CYS A 86 -14.63 -7.07 -1.82
CA CYS A 86 -13.31 -7.71 -1.70
C CYS A 86 -12.49 -7.59 -2.99
N VAL A 87 -11.16 -7.63 -2.87
CA VAL A 87 -10.22 -7.60 -4.02
C VAL A 87 -10.56 -8.68 -5.04
N ASN A 88 -10.92 -9.89 -4.61
CA ASN A 88 -11.30 -10.98 -5.51
C ASN A 88 -12.58 -10.73 -6.33
N GLU A 89 -13.53 -9.96 -5.80
CA GLU A 89 -14.78 -9.59 -6.48
C GLU A 89 -14.48 -8.63 -7.62
N VAL A 90 -13.64 -7.61 -7.34
CA VAL A 90 -13.14 -6.68 -8.36
C VAL A 90 -12.40 -7.46 -9.45
N LEU A 91 -11.41 -8.28 -9.10
CA LEU A 91 -10.65 -9.05 -10.10
C LEU A 91 -11.56 -9.92 -10.99
N ARG A 92 -12.59 -10.55 -10.42
CA ARG A 92 -13.56 -11.37 -11.18
C ARG A 92 -14.42 -10.55 -12.14
N GLU A 93 -14.77 -9.32 -11.79
CA GLU A 93 -15.57 -8.44 -12.64
C GLU A 93 -14.74 -7.97 -13.85
N TYR A 94 -13.49 -7.55 -13.62
CA TYR A 94 -12.62 -7.03 -14.68
C TYR A 94 -11.94 -8.12 -15.52
N ALA A 95 -11.79 -9.35 -15.02
CA ALA A 95 -11.27 -10.49 -15.79
C ALA A 95 -12.28 -11.08 -16.80
N LYS A 96 -13.54 -10.62 -16.79
CA LYS A 96 -14.59 -11.03 -17.74
C LYS A 96 -14.66 -10.13 -18.99
N LEU A 97 -13.84 -9.09 -19.06
CA LEU A 97 -13.67 -8.21 -20.22
C LEU A 97 -12.57 -8.75 -21.14
#